data_AF-S4RTG7-F1
#
_entry.id   AF-S4RTG7-F1
#
_cell.length_a   1.000
_cell.length_b   1.000
_cell.length_c   1.000
_cell.angle_alpha   90.00
_cell.angle_beta   90.00
_cell.angle_gamma   90.00
#
_symmetry.space_group_name_H-M   'P 1'
#
loop_
_entity.id
_entity.type
_entity.pdbx_description
1 polymer ?
#
loop_
_entity_poly.entity_id
_entity_poly.type
_entity_poly.pdbx_seq_one_letter_code
_entity_poly.pdbx_strand_id
1 'polypeptide(L)'
;KMSVVQVFFKIWPMAICVCLVYTVTLAVFPAVTAGVQSSSQDPTWRRFFVPVWCFLFFNILDWAGRSATAVFMIPSDDSSSWLPPVLVCARSLFIPLFMLCNASPDSRSLPVLFHHDAAYIVFMILFAFSNGYLASLFVC
;
A
#
# COMPACT_ATOMS: atom_id res chain seq x y z
N LYS A 1 8.92 32.00 21.22
CA LYS A 1 9.54 30.91 20.40
C LYS A 1 8.73 29.66 20.67
N MET A 2 8.10 29.04 19.67
CA MET A 2 7.44 27.74 19.86
C MET A 2 8.50 26.69 20.15
N SER A 3 8.29 25.87 21.18
CA SER A 3 9.18 24.75 21.49
C SER A 3 9.00 23.64 20.45
N VAL A 4 10.08 22.95 20.08
CA VAL A 4 10.03 21.76 19.20
C VAL A 4 9.03 20.73 19.73
N VAL A 5 8.93 20.60 21.05
CA VAL A 5 7.99 19.69 21.72
C VAL A 5 6.53 20.07 21.44
N GLN A 6 6.21 21.36 21.39
CA GLN A 6 4.86 21.83 21.10
C GLN A 6 4.46 21.58 19.64
N VAL A 7 5.42 21.74 18.71
CA VAL A 7 5.20 21.40 17.30
C VAL A 7 4.96 19.91 17.15
N PHE A 8 5.76 19.08 17.82
CA PHE A 8 5.60 17.63 17.80
C PHE A 8 4.20 17.20 18.27
N PHE A 9 3.72 17.70 19.42
CA PHE A 9 2.38 17.39 19.90
C PHE A 9 1.25 17.94 19.01
N LYS A 10 1.53 18.91 18.13
CA LYS A 10 0.54 19.39 17.16
C LYS A 10 0.43 18.44 15.96
N ILE A 11 1.54 17.91 15.47
CA ILE A 11 1.59 17.06 14.26
C ILE A 11 1.51 15.56 14.54
N TRP A 12 1.56 15.15 15.81
CA TRP A 12 1.64 13.75 16.21
C TRP A 12 0.59 12.82 15.58
N PRO A 13 -0.69 13.21 15.35
CA PRO A 13 -1.67 12.30 14.77
C PRO A 13 -1.37 12.03 13.29
N MET A 14 -0.99 13.08 12.55
CA MET A 14 -0.60 12.99 11.14
C MET A 14 0.68 12.16 11.00
N ALA A 15 1.66 12.39 11.89
CA ALA A 15 2.90 11.62 11.92
C ALA A 15 2.65 10.12 12.13
N ILE A 16 1.78 9.75 13.08
CA ILE A 16 1.40 8.35 13.30
C ILE A 16 0.73 7.76 12.06
N CYS A 17 -0.18 8.49 11.41
CA CYS A 17 -0.84 8.03 10.18
C CYS A 17 0.18 7.71 9.07
N VAL A 18 1.13 8.61 8.83
CA VAL A 18 2.22 8.38 7.86
C VAL A 18 3.07 7.17 8.25
N CYS A 19 3.45 7.06 9.51
CA CYS A 19 4.21 5.91 10.01
C CYS A 19 3.46 4.60 9.76
N LEU A 20 2.16 4.56 10.01
CA LEU A 20 1.33 3.37 9.78
C LEU A 20 1.22 3.02 8.29
N VAL A 21 1.02 4.01 7.42
CA VAL A 21 0.99 3.81 5.95
C VAL A 21 2.27 3.12 5.50
N TYR A 22 3.44 3.65 5.86
CA TYR A 22 4.72 3.06 5.47
C TYR A 22 5.01 1.73 6.16
N THR A 23 4.58 1.56 7.42
CA THR A 23 4.75 0.28 8.13
C THR A 23 4.03 -0.84 7.41
N VAL A 24 2.76 -0.63 7.05
CA VAL A 24 2.00 -1.61 6.26
C VAL A 24 2.64 -1.82 4.89
N THR A 25 3.10 -0.75 4.24
CA THR A 25 3.73 -0.84 2.93
C THR A 25 4.99 -1.68 2.95
N LEU A 26 5.92 -1.42 3.89
CA LEU A 26 7.18 -2.13 4.02
C LEU A 26 7.02 -3.57 4.54
N ALA A 27 5.98 -3.84 5.34
CA ALA A 27 5.66 -5.19 5.79
C ALA A 27 5.28 -6.12 4.63
N VAL A 28 4.70 -5.57 3.57
CA VAL A 28 4.16 -6.33 2.43
C VAL A 28 5.09 -6.23 1.21
N PHE A 29 5.52 -5.03 0.85
CA PHE A 29 6.32 -4.74 -0.33
C PHE A 29 7.79 -4.48 0.03
N PRO A 30 8.76 -5.15 -0.63
CA PRO A 30 8.57 -6.19 -1.64
C PRO A 30 8.47 -7.61 -1.06
N ALA A 31 8.73 -7.81 0.24
CA ALA A 31 9.02 -9.14 0.80
C ALA A 31 7.91 -10.19 0.57
N VAL A 32 6.65 -9.82 0.75
CA VAL A 32 5.50 -10.73 0.54
C VAL A 32 5.09 -10.74 -0.93
N THR A 33 5.00 -9.55 -1.56
CA THR A 33 4.50 -9.41 -2.93
C THR A 33 5.44 -9.96 -3.99
N ALA A 34 6.76 -9.93 -3.76
CA ALA A 34 7.75 -10.52 -4.67
C ALA A 34 7.75 -12.06 -4.64
N GLY A 35 7.17 -12.67 -3.60
CA GLY A 35 6.99 -14.12 -3.52
C GLY A 35 5.80 -14.63 -4.32
N VAL A 36 5.00 -13.76 -4.94
CA VAL A 36 3.82 -14.15 -5.72
C VAL A 36 4.23 -14.76 -7.06
N GLN A 37 3.66 -15.93 -7.37
CA GLN A 37 3.82 -16.58 -8.67
C GLN A 37 2.55 -16.46 -9.50
N SER A 38 2.73 -16.08 -10.78
CA SER A 38 1.63 -16.02 -11.74
C SER A 38 1.08 -17.42 -12.07
N SER A 39 -0.23 -17.52 -12.21
CA SER A 39 -0.95 -18.74 -12.63
C SER A 39 -0.83 -19.04 -14.13
N SER A 40 -0.13 -18.20 -14.90
CA SER A 40 0.03 -18.38 -16.34
C SER A 40 0.89 -19.58 -16.69
N GLN A 41 0.54 -20.27 -17.78
CA GLN A 41 1.31 -21.39 -18.33
C GLN A 41 2.58 -20.91 -19.06
N ASP A 42 2.64 -19.64 -19.48
CA ASP A 42 3.80 -19.08 -20.17
C ASP A 42 4.96 -18.83 -19.18
N PRO A 43 6.12 -19.52 -19.34
CA PRO A 43 7.29 -19.31 -18.49
C PRO A 43 7.87 -17.88 -18.60
N THR A 44 7.71 -17.24 -19.76
CA THR A 44 8.19 -15.86 -19.98
C THR A 44 7.36 -14.90 -19.15
N TRP A 45 6.03 -14.99 -19.22
CA TRP A 45 5.14 -14.19 -18.39
C TRP A 45 5.39 -14.38 -16.90
N ARG A 46 5.56 -15.62 -16.41
CA ARG A 46 5.86 -15.87 -14.98
C ARG A 46 7.13 -15.16 -14.50
N ARG A 47 8.16 -15.05 -15.36
CA ARG A 47 9.40 -14.34 -15.04
C ARG A 47 9.21 -12.82 -14.96
N PHE A 48 8.39 -12.24 -15.83
CA PHE A 48 8.17 -10.79 -15.88
C PHE A 48 7.03 -10.30 -15.00
N PHE A 49 6.18 -11.20 -14.50
CA PHE A 49 5.00 -10.84 -13.70
C PHE A 49 5.35 -9.99 -12.49
N VAL A 50 6.31 -10.41 -11.67
CA VAL A 50 6.73 -9.67 -10.48
C VAL A 50 7.40 -8.34 -10.85
N PRO A 51 8.42 -8.27 -11.74
CA PRO A 51 8.99 -7.00 -12.19
C PRO A 51 7.94 -5.99 -12.70
N VAL A 52 6.97 -6.44 -13.49
CA VAL A 52 5.93 -5.58 -14.06
C VAL A 52 4.92 -5.18 -13.00
N TRP A 53 4.21 -6.12 -12.40
CA TRP A 53 3.07 -5.81 -11.55
C TRP A 53 3.48 -5.44 -10.12
N CYS A 54 4.52 -6.06 -9.58
CA CYS A 54 5.02 -5.71 -8.24
C CYS A 54 5.80 -4.39 -8.28
N PHE A 55 6.82 -4.25 -9.12
CA PHE A 55 7.74 -3.12 -9.03
C PHE A 55 7.32 -1.94 -9.91
N LEU A 56 7.14 -2.15 -11.21
CA LEU A 56 6.85 -1.07 -12.15
C LEU A 56 5.51 -0.41 -11.83
N PHE A 57 4.43 -1.20 -11.74
CA PHE A 57 3.11 -0.68 -11.44
C PHE A 57 2.99 -0.06 -10.05
N PHE A 58 3.65 -0.63 -9.03
CA PHE A 58 3.68 -0.01 -7.71
C PHE A 58 4.28 1.39 -7.76
N ASN A 59 5.43 1.57 -8.42
CA ASN A 59 6.07 2.89 -8.49
C ASN A 59 5.27 3.89 -9.33
N ILE A 60 4.70 3.46 -10.47
CA ILE A 60 3.87 4.33 -11.31
C ILE A 60 2.63 4.80 -10.54
N LEU A 61 1.96 3.90 -9.83
CA LEU A 61 0.72 4.22 -9.12
C LEU A 61 0.97 4.94 -7.79
N ASP A 62 2.07 4.66 -7.10
CA ASP A 62 2.51 5.47 -5.96
C ASP A 62 2.75 6.91 -6.40
N TRP A 63 3.50 7.11 -7.48
CA TRP A 63 3.71 8.42 -8.07
C TRP A 63 2.38 9.09 -8.44
N ALA A 64 1.49 8.37 -9.15
CA ALA A 64 0.18 8.88 -9.52
C ALA A 64 -0.67 9.27 -8.29
N GLY A 65 -0.64 8.48 -7.22
CA GLY A 65 -1.32 8.77 -5.96
C GLY A 65 -0.80 10.06 -5.31
N ARG A 66 0.54 10.25 -5.30
CA ARG A 66 1.16 11.49 -4.81
C ARG A 66 0.83 12.69 -5.68
N SER A 67 0.76 12.52 -7.00
CA SER A 67 0.35 13.59 -7.91
C SER A 67 -1.13 13.94 -7.75
N ALA A 68 -1.98 12.96 -7.45
CA ALA A 68 -3.41 13.17 -7.26
C ALA A 68 -3.72 14.06 -6.05
N THR A 69 -2.92 14.05 -4.98
CA THR A 69 -3.12 14.96 -3.84
C THR A 69 -2.92 16.43 -4.20
N ALA A 70 -2.19 16.73 -5.28
CA ALA A 70 -2.03 18.10 -5.77
C ALA A 70 -3.28 18.62 -6.51
N VAL A 71 -4.14 17.72 -6.99
CA VAL A 71 -5.37 18.06 -7.72
C VAL A 71 -6.61 17.95 -6.82
N PHE A 72 -6.68 16.87 -6.04
CA PHE A 72 -7.79 16.57 -5.15
C PHE A 72 -7.27 16.19 -3.76
N MET A 73 -7.34 17.13 -2.84
CA MET A 73 -6.99 16.91 -1.44
C MET A 73 -8.26 16.67 -0.63
N ILE A 74 -8.38 15.48 -0.02
CA ILE A 74 -9.40 15.25 1.01
C ILE A 74 -9.04 16.16 2.19
N PRO A 75 -9.94 17.03 2.68
CA PRO A 75 -9.63 17.90 3.81
C PRO A 75 -9.28 17.04 5.04
N SER A 76 -8.02 17.12 5.45
CA SER A 76 -7.45 16.44 6.61
C SER A 76 -7.54 17.30 7.89
N ASP A 77 -7.70 18.62 7.72
CA ASP A 77 -7.70 19.60 8.81
C ASP A 77 -9.09 19.82 9.44
N ASP A 78 -10.15 19.31 8.81
CA ASP A 78 -11.48 19.39 9.39
C ASP A 78 -11.65 18.26 10.40
N SER A 79 -11.65 18.60 11.69
CA SER A 79 -11.69 17.71 12.87
C SER A 79 -12.86 16.70 12.86
N SER A 80 -13.78 16.81 11.90
CA SER A 80 -14.93 15.93 11.67
C SER A 80 -14.65 14.76 10.73
N SER A 81 -13.57 14.79 9.94
CA SER A 81 -13.30 13.76 8.92
C SER A 81 -12.49 12.59 9.49
N TRP A 82 -13.20 11.57 9.98
CA TRP A 82 -12.59 10.29 10.39
C TRP A 82 -12.13 9.43 9.19
N LEU A 83 -12.38 9.87 7.96
CA LEU A 83 -12.15 9.08 6.76
C LEU A 83 -10.66 8.78 6.51
N PRO A 84 -9.72 9.75 6.52
CA PRO A 84 -8.32 9.46 6.24
C PRO A 84 -7.67 8.49 7.25
N PRO A 85 -7.84 8.65 8.57
CA PRO A 85 -7.31 7.68 9.53
C PRO A 85 -7.91 6.28 9.37
N VAL A 86 -9.22 6.18 9.07
CA VAL A 86 -9.87 4.88 8.82
C VAL A 86 -9.28 4.21 7.58
N LEU A 87 -9.01 4.95 6.50
CA LEU A 87 -8.37 4.41 5.31
C LEU A 87 -6.94 3.92 5.59
N VAL A 88 -6.18 4.62 6.44
CA VAL A 88 -4.85 4.13 6.89
C VAL A 88 -4.98 2.81 7.63
N CYS A 89 -5.89 2.71 8.60
CA CYS A 89 -6.13 1.47 9.33
C CYS A 89 -6.57 0.33 8.40
N ALA A 90 -7.47 0.64 7.45
CA ALA A 90 -7.95 -0.31 6.45
C ALA A 90 -6.82 -0.87 5.57
N ARG A 91 -5.70 -0.14 5.38
CA ARG A 91 -4.54 -0.70 4.65
C ARG A 91 -4.00 -1.97 5.30
N SER A 92 -4.15 -2.14 6.61
CA SER A 92 -3.71 -3.36 7.31
C SER A 92 -4.36 -4.63 6.75
N LEU A 93 -5.54 -4.52 6.11
CA LEU A 93 -6.22 -5.61 5.42
C LEU A 93 -5.44 -6.10 4.19
N PHE A 94 -4.59 -5.26 3.58
CA PHE A 94 -3.75 -5.70 2.46
C PHE A 94 -2.75 -6.77 2.87
N ILE A 95 -2.28 -6.78 4.12
CA ILE A 95 -1.34 -7.80 4.62
C ILE A 95 -1.89 -9.21 4.44
N PRO A 96 -3.04 -9.60 5.06
CA PRO A 96 -3.60 -10.92 4.85
C PRO A 96 -4.06 -11.13 3.40
N LEU A 97 -4.56 -10.11 2.69
CA LEU A 97 -4.98 -10.26 1.29
C LEU A 97 -3.81 -10.70 0.39
N PHE A 98 -2.64 -10.07 0.49
CA PHE A 98 -1.45 -10.45 -0.27
C PHE A 98 -0.86 -11.79 0.19
N MET A 99 -0.94 -12.12 1.48
CA MET A 99 -0.55 -13.46 1.96
C MET A 99 -1.49 -14.55 1.43
N LEU A 100 -2.78 -14.24 1.23
CA LEU A 100 -3.78 -15.17 0.69
C LEU A 100 -3.73 -15.31 -0.86
N CYS A 101 -3.08 -14.38 -1.56
CA CYS A 101 -2.67 -14.56 -2.96
C CYS A 101 -1.65 -15.69 -3.09
N ASN A 102 -1.33 -16.11 -4.32
CA ASN A 102 -0.39 -17.19 -4.63
C ASN A 102 1.10 -16.84 -4.32
N ALA A 103 1.39 -16.43 -3.09
CA ALA A 103 2.72 -16.16 -2.56
C ALA A 103 3.35 -17.43 -1.99
N SER A 104 4.56 -17.75 -2.47
CA SER A 104 5.47 -18.80 -1.98
C SER A 104 4.84 -20.19 -1.82
N PRO A 105 4.66 -20.97 -2.91
CA PRO A 105 4.02 -22.29 -2.85
C PRO A 105 4.77 -23.33 -2.01
N ASP A 106 6.11 -23.24 -1.91
CA ASP A 106 6.95 -24.30 -1.32
C ASP A 106 7.10 -24.22 0.22
N SER A 107 6.72 -23.12 0.86
CA SER A 107 6.94 -22.88 2.31
C SER A 107 5.67 -22.47 3.07
N ARG A 108 4.50 -22.74 2.50
CA ARG A 108 3.22 -22.18 2.95
C ARG A 108 2.45 -23.09 3.91
N SER A 109 1.86 -22.48 4.95
CA SER A 109 0.92 -23.12 5.90
C SER A 109 -0.54 -22.67 5.72
N LEU A 110 -0.81 -21.64 4.90
CA LEU A 110 -2.14 -21.06 4.68
C LEU A 110 -2.77 -21.53 3.35
N PRO A 111 -4.09 -21.65 3.22
CA PRO A 111 -4.74 -21.97 1.94
C PRO A 111 -4.61 -20.80 0.94
N VAL A 112 -4.56 -21.09 -0.36
CA VAL A 112 -4.65 -20.09 -1.44
C VAL A 112 -6.14 -19.82 -1.69
N LEU A 113 -6.59 -18.60 -1.44
CA LEU A 113 -7.98 -18.20 -1.69
C LEU A 113 -8.15 -17.58 -3.08
N PHE A 114 -7.12 -16.87 -3.56
CA PHE A 114 -7.13 -16.18 -4.84
C PHE A 114 -6.11 -16.79 -5.80
N HIS A 115 -6.57 -17.72 -6.65
CA HIS A 115 -5.74 -18.38 -7.66
C HIS A 115 -5.46 -17.52 -8.90
N HIS A 116 -6.28 -16.50 -9.16
CA HIS A 116 -6.13 -15.66 -10.34
C HIS A 116 -5.21 -14.46 -10.09
N ASP A 117 -4.28 -14.25 -11.02
CA ASP A 117 -3.37 -13.09 -11.10
C ASP A 117 -4.11 -11.74 -11.01
N ALA A 118 -5.35 -11.69 -11.51
CA ALA A 118 -6.18 -10.49 -11.48
C ALA A 118 -6.41 -9.95 -10.07
N ALA A 119 -6.59 -10.83 -9.07
CA ALA A 119 -6.78 -10.40 -7.68
C ALA A 119 -5.53 -9.69 -7.15
N TYR A 120 -4.35 -10.26 -7.38
CA TYR A 120 -3.07 -9.65 -7.02
C TYR A 120 -2.88 -8.29 -7.69
N ILE A 121 -3.18 -8.21 -9.00
CA ILE A 121 -3.08 -6.97 -9.78
C ILE A 121 -3.98 -5.88 -9.18
N VAL A 122 -5.26 -6.19 -8.94
CA VAL A 122 -6.21 -5.22 -8.36
C VAL A 122 -5.77 -4.76 -6.98
N PHE A 123 -5.33 -5.69 -6.12
CA PHE A 123 -4.83 -5.33 -4.79
C PHE A 123 -3.58 -4.47 -4.88
N MET A 124 -2.65 -4.76 -5.79
CA MET A 124 -1.44 -3.97 -6.00
C MET A 124 -1.76 -2.55 -6.48
N ILE A 125 -2.71 -2.41 -7.40
CA ILE A 125 -3.15 -1.10 -7.90
C ILE A 125 -3.69 -0.25 -6.74
N LEU A 126 -4.62 -0.80 -5.96
CA LEU A 126 -5.23 -0.10 -4.83
C LEU A 126 -4.20 0.21 -3.74
N PHE A 127 -3.33 -0.75 -3.42
CA PHE A 127 -2.30 -0.63 -2.38
C PHE A 127 -1.26 0.44 -2.72
N ALA A 128 -0.78 0.47 -3.96
CA ALA A 128 0.20 1.44 -4.45
C ALA A 128 -0.39 2.85 -4.52
N PHE A 129 -1.56 3.00 -5.15
CA PHE A 129 -2.20 4.32 -5.27
C PHE A 129 -2.53 4.92 -3.89
N SER A 130 -3.11 4.12 -3.00
CA SER A 130 -3.43 4.60 -1.64
C SER A 130 -2.18 4.84 -0.79
N ASN A 131 -1.02 4.23 -1.12
CA ASN A 131 0.25 4.53 -0.44
C ASN A 131 0.67 5.97 -0.75
N GLY A 132 0.78 6.28 -2.04
CA GLY A 132 1.20 7.59 -2.50
C GLY A 132 0.22 8.68 -2.08
N TYR A 133 -1.07 8.43 -2.24
CA TYR A 133 -2.11 9.40 -1.90
C TYR A 133 -2.16 9.70 -0.40
N LEU A 134 -2.29 8.68 0.45
CA LEU A 134 -2.40 8.91 1.90
C LEU A 134 -1.10 9.44 2.50
N ALA A 135 0.06 8.96 2.03
CA ALA A 135 1.35 9.47 2.50
C ALA A 135 1.53 10.97 2.19
N SER A 136 1.16 11.41 0.98
CA SER A 136 1.21 12.84 0.64
C SER A 136 0.16 13.63 1.41
N LEU A 137 -1.04 13.09 1.63
CA LEU A 137 -2.13 13.79 2.33
C LEU A 137 -1.80 14.19 3.78
N PHE A 138 -1.01 13.38 4.50
CA PHE A 138 -0.62 13.68 5.88
C PHE A 138 0.70 14.46 5.99
N VAL A 139 1.40 14.64 4.88
CA VAL A 139 2.68 15.39 4.82
C VAL A 139 2.47 16.80 4.28
N CYS A 140 1.55 16.97 3.32
CA CYS A 140 1.12 18.27 2.79
C CYS A 140 0.12 18.95 3.73
#